data_AF-A0AA45KEN0-F1
#
_entry.id   AF-A0AA45KEN0-F1
#
_cell.length_a   1.000
_cell.length_b   1.000
_cell.length_c   1.000
_cell.angle_alpha   90.00
_cell.angle_beta   90.00
_cell.angle_gamma   90.00
#
_symmetry.space_group_name_H-M   'P 1'
#
loop_
_entity.id
_entity.type
_entity.pdbx_description
1 polymer ?
#
loop_
_entity_poly.entity_id
_entity_poly.type
_entity_poly.pdbx_seq_one_letter_code
_entity_poly.pdbx_strand_id
1 'polypeptide(L)'
;MNFFKLGISRVQILYVFLAIVMGLIIGGVDALFGRGLIYITSFRDAHALYLIPFLGLSGLLIVFIYRKYGKESQKGMGLIFEAGNHGRKEIPKRLIPLIVFSTWLSHLFGASVGREGVAVQIGGVIGHTIGKKLSTEEAAKILLITGMAAGFAGLFQTPIAASFFAIEILMLGKIEYRALIPALVASYVASETSHYLGLEKFSFHISSSIQIEPVTLLKLLFVAICFGLVGRLFAVSLAFMKAKVAKKIENPYQRILLLGIVLSIGLLLIHLDRYAGLGTNLIAQSFHGGSINGYDWLLKLIFTVLSISAGFQGGEVTPLFAIGSSLGVTLALWLGLPVELIAAAGYVSIFSAATNSYFGPIFIAAEVFGFDSVQYILPIMTIAYVINGNASIYAQEVLNLEM
;
A
#
# COMPACT_ATOMS: atom_id res chain seq x y z
N MET A 1 1.56 24.60 35.75
CA MET A 1 2.61 23.54 35.84
C MET A 1 3.69 23.86 34.82
N ASN A 2 4.90 24.22 35.26
CA ASN A 2 5.96 24.69 34.34
C ASN A 2 6.55 23.49 33.58
N PHE A 3 6.12 23.27 32.34
CA PHE A 3 6.60 22.19 31.45
C PHE A 3 8.14 22.10 31.35
N PHE A 4 8.84 23.21 31.59
CA PHE A 4 10.29 23.29 31.56
C PHE A 4 11.02 22.47 32.63
N LYS A 5 10.37 22.17 33.77
CA LYS A 5 10.99 21.30 34.79
C LYS A 5 10.95 19.81 34.43
N LEU A 6 10.25 19.44 33.36
CA LEU A 6 10.06 18.05 32.91
C LEU A 6 10.92 17.66 31.69
N GLY A 7 11.80 18.56 31.19
CA GLY A 7 12.66 18.27 30.03
C GLY A 7 11.94 18.19 28.66
N ILE A 8 10.65 18.55 28.60
CA ILE A 8 9.87 18.55 27.35
C ILE A 8 10.19 19.83 26.55
N SER A 9 10.65 19.66 25.30
CA SER A 9 10.99 20.82 24.46
C SER A 9 9.75 21.46 23.83
N ARG A 10 9.76 22.79 23.65
CA ARG A 10 8.68 23.53 22.94
C ARG A 10 8.42 22.96 21.53
N VAL A 11 9.47 22.46 20.89
CA VAL A 11 9.42 21.87 19.55
C VAL A 11 8.64 20.55 19.55
N GLN A 12 8.82 19.71 20.57
CA GLN A 12 8.05 18.46 20.71
C GLN A 12 6.56 18.73 20.90
N ILE A 13 6.21 19.71 21.74
CA ILE A 13 4.80 20.13 21.94
C ILE A 13 4.20 20.62 20.62
N LEU A 14 4.95 21.42 19.86
CA LEU A 14 4.52 21.90 18.54
C LEU A 14 4.28 20.73 17.57
N TYR A 15 5.19 19.76 17.49
CA TYR A 15 5.02 18.61 16.60
C TYR A 15 3.83 17.74 16.98
N VAL A 16 3.57 17.52 18.28
CA VAL A 16 2.38 16.80 18.73
C VAL A 16 1.10 17.57 18.38
N PHE A 17 1.07 18.89 18.59
CA PHE A 17 -0.07 19.71 18.20
C PHE A 17 -0.33 19.65 16.68
N LEU A 18 0.73 19.80 15.86
CA LEU A 18 0.62 19.70 14.42
C LEU A 18 0.22 18.30 13.96
N ALA A 19 0.69 17.25 14.63
CA ALA A 19 0.30 15.86 14.38
C ALA A 19 -1.21 15.64 14.58
N ILE A 20 -1.80 16.21 15.64
CA ILE A 20 -3.26 16.14 15.87
C ILE A 20 -4.02 16.84 14.73
N VAL A 21 -3.63 18.07 14.39
CA VAL A 21 -4.26 18.83 13.31
C VAL A 21 -4.14 18.09 11.97
N MET A 22 -2.96 17.54 11.69
CA MET A 22 -2.71 16.73 10.50
C MET A 22 -3.56 15.46 10.49
N GLY A 23 -3.65 14.74 11.60
CA GLY A 23 -4.47 13.54 11.71
C GLY A 23 -5.94 13.81 11.41
N LEU A 24 -6.50 14.90 11.94
CA LEU A 24 -7.89 15.31 11.67
C LEU A 24 -8.12 15.62 10.18
N ILE A 25 -7.22 16.40 9.57
CA ILE A 25 -7.35 16.78 8.16
C ILE A 25 -7.17 15.55 7.25
N ILE A 26 -6.11 14.78 7.49
CA ILE A 26 -5.74 13.63 6.64
C ILE A 26 -6.77 12.52 6.78
N GLY A 27 -7.18 12.17 8.00
CA GLY A 27 -8.25 11.20 8.24
C GLY A 27 -9.58 11.59 7.60
N GLY A 28 -9.92 12.88 7.60
CA GLY A 28 -11.09 13.39 6.88
C GLY A 28 -11.00 13.23 5.36
N VAL A 29 -9.83 13.52 4.78
CA VAL A 29 -9.59 13.34 3.33
C VAL A 29 -9.57 11.85 2.96
N ASP A 30 -8.95 10.99 3.77
CA ASP A 30 -8.92 9.54 3.54
C ASP A 30 -10.30 8.90 3.69
N ALA A 31 -11.14 9.37 4.61
CA ALA A 31 -12.52 8.94 4.70
C ALA A 31 -13.30 9.28 3.43
N LEU A 32 -13.17 10.50 2.92
CA LEU A 32 -13.80 10.91 1.66
C LEU A 32 -13.29 10.07 0.49
N PHE A 33 -11.97 9.92 0.36
CA PHE A 33 -11.33 9.13 -0.69
C PHE A 33 -11.77 7.65 -0.62
N GLY A 34 -11.67 7.04 0.56
CA GLY A 34 -11.96 5.64 0.82
C GLY A 34 -13.43 5.29 0.62
N ARG A 35 -14.36 6.09 1.16
CA ARG A 35 -15.81 5.88 0.97
C ARG A 35 -16.22 6.09 -0.47
N GLY A 36 -15.68 7.11 -1.14
CA GLY A 36 -15.89 7.32 -2.58
C GLY A 36 -15.40 6.12 -3.40
N LEU A 37 -14.23 5.57 -3.05
CA LEU A 37 -13.67 4.41 -3.72
C LEU A 37 -14.49 3.13 -3.50
N ILE A 38 -15.03 2.92 -2.31
CA ILE A 38 -15.96 1.82 -2.01
C ILE A 38 -17.21 1.94 -2.89
N TYR A 39 -17.86 3.12 -2.89
CA TYR A 39 -19.04 3.36 -3.71
C TYR A 39 -18.80 3.10 -5.20
N ILE A 40 -17.68 3.61 -5.72
CA ILE A 40 -17.28 3.42 -7.12
C ILE A 40 -17.03 1.95 -7.44
N THR A 41 -16.38 1.23 -6.53
CA THR A 41 -16.10 -0.20 -6.70
C THR A 41 -17.41 -0.99 -6.73
N SER A 42 -18.32 -0.74 -5.79
CA SER A 42 -19.65 -1.38 -5.78
C SER A 42 -20.46 -1.05 -7.03
N PHE A 43 -20.39 0.20 -7.52
CA PHE A 43 -21.04 0.58 -8.77
C PHE A 43 -20.46 -0.17 -9.97
N ARG A 44 -19.13 -0.32 -10.03
CA ARG A 44 -18.49 -1.16 -11.06
C ARG A 44 -18.97 -2.60 -10.98
N ASP A 45 -18.94 -3.22 -9.80
CA ASP A 45 -19.29 -4.62 -9.62
C ASP A 45 -20.72 -4.91 -10.12
N ALA A 46 -21.65 -3.97 -9.89
CA ALA A 46 -23.02 -4.04 -10.40
C ALA A 46 -23.15 -3.86 -11.93
N HIS A 47 -22.18 -3.22 -12.60
CA HIS A 47 -22.25 -2.85 -14.02
C HIS A 47 -20.99 -3.26 -14.82
N ALA A 48 -20.29 -4.31 -14.37
CA ALA A 48 -18.95 -4.65 -14.85
C ALA A 48 -18.90 -4.85 -16.38
N LEU A 49 -19.91 -5.52 -16.95
CA LEU A 49 -20.01 -5.77 -18.40
C LEU A 49 -20.09 -4.48 -19.23
N TYR A 50 -20.63 -3.41 -18.68
CA TYR A 50 -20.79 -2.13 -19.38
C TYR A 50 -19.62 -1.19 -19.15
N LEU A 51 -18.95 -1.30 -18.00
CA LEU A 51 -17.87 -0.39 -17.62
C LEU A 51 -16.50 -0.89 -18.06
N ILE A 52 -16.15 -2.16 -17.80
CA ILE A 52 -14.82 -2.71 -18.09
C ILE A 52 -14.38 -2.52 -19.55
N PRO A 53 -15.24 -2.65 -20.59
CA PRO A 53 -14.84 -2.38 -21.98
C PRO A 53 -14.24 -0.99 -22.22
N PHE A 54 -14.59 0.00 -21.40
CA PHE A 54 -14.13 1.38 -21.54
C PHE A 54 -12.86 1.70 -20.73
N LEU A 55 -12.21 0.70 -20.14
CA LEU A 55 -10.96 0.87 -19.39
C LEU A 55 -9.86 1.60 -20.18
N GLY A 56 -9.70 1.30 -21.46
CA GLY A 56 -8.74 2.01 -22.32
C GLY A 56 -9.07 3.49 -22.49
N LEU A 57 -10.36 3.85 -22.64
CA LEU A 57 -10.80 5.24 -22.79
C LEU A 57 -10.66 6.03 -21.49
N SER A 58 -10.95 5.40 -20.35
CA SER A 58 -10.73 6.02 -19.05
C SER A 58 -9.23 6.29 -18.81
N GLY A 59 -8.37 5.37 -19.24
CA GLY A 59 -6.93 5.56 -19.29
C GLY A 59 -6.50 6.78 -20.11
N LEU A 60 -7.06 6.97 -21.31
CA LEU A 60 -6.79 8.16 -22.13
C LEU A 60 -7.14 9.45 -21.38
N LEU A 61 -8.29 9.47 -20.68
CA LEU A 61 -8.70 10.61 -19.88
C LEU A 61 -7.72 10.90 -18.74
N ILE A 62 -7.24 9.86 -18.03
CA ILE A 62 -6.21 9.99 -16.99
C ILE A 62 -4.95 10.63 -17.58
N VAL A 63 -4.41 10.09 -18.67
CA VAL A 63 -3.18 10.62 -19.29
C VAL A 63 -3.39 12.05 -19.77
N PHE A 64 -4.54 12.36 -20.36
CA PHE A 64 -4.88 13.71 -20.79
C PHE A 64 -4.86 14.71 -19.63
N ILE A 65 -5.55 14.38 -18.52
CA ILE A 65 -5.62 15.25 -17.35
C ILE A 65 -4.22 15.46 -16.75
N TYR A 66 -3.43 14.39 -16.60
CA TYR A 66 -2.08 14.49 -16.04
C TYR A 66 -1.12 15.26 -16.94
N ARG A 67 -1.22 15.14 -18.27
CA ARG A 67 -0.40 15.92 -19.20
C ARG A 67 -0.81 17.39 -19.24
N LYS A 68 -2.10 17.69 -19.21
CA LYS A 68 -2.62 19.06 -19.31
C LYS A 68 -2.51 19.83 -17.99
N TYR A 69 -2.77 19.18 -16.85
CA TYR A 69 -2.89 19.84 -15.55
C TYR A 69 -1.89 19.33 -14.51
N GLY A 70 -1.30 18.14 -14.69
CA GLY A 70 -0.48 17.47 -13.67
C GLY A 70 0.88 18.09 -13.40
N LYS A 71 1.56 18.65 -14.41
CA LYS A 71 2.97 19.09 -14.29
C LYS A 71 3.81 17.96 -13.65
N GLU A 72 4.55 18.26 -12.59
CA GLU A 72 5.39 17.29 -11.87
C GLU A 72 4.61 16.21 -11.10
N SER A 73 3.29 16.35 -10.90
CA SER A 73 2.46 15.35 -10.21
C SER A 73 2.46 13.97 -10.89
N GLN A 74 2.91 13.87 -12.14
CA GLN A 74 3.12 12.59 -12.83
C GLN A 74 4.13 11.67 -12.13
N LYS A 75 5.07 12.23 -11.34
CA LYS A 75 6.04 11.44 -10.56
C LYS A 75 5.41 10.70 -9.36
N GLY A 76 4.21 11.10 -8.92
CA GLY A 76 3.46 10.44 -7.85
C GLY A 76 4.31 10.22 -6.59
N MET A 77 4.39 8.96 -6.15
CA MET A 77 5.13 8.54 -4.97
C MET A 77 6.60 8.97 -4.99
N GLY A 78 7.23 9.08 -6.17
CA GLY A 78 8.61 9.56 -6.31
C GLY A 78 8.83 10.96 -5.75
N LEU A 79 7.82 11.83 -5.78
CA LEU A 79 7.89 13.17 -5.19
C LEU A 79 8.05 13.14 -3.67
N ILE A 80 7.43 12.16 -3.02
CA ILE A 80 7.50 11.98 -1.55
C ILE A 80 8.89 11.47 -1.17
N PHE A 81 9.44 10.52 -1.93
CA PHE A 81 10.82 10.04 -1.73
C PHE A 81 11.86 11.14 -1.98
N GLU A 82 11.74 11.90 -3.06
CA GLU A 82 12.60 13.06 -3.34
C GLU A 82 12.52 14.13 -2.22
N ALA A 83 11.34 14.36 -1.64
CA ALA A 83 11.20 15.27 -0.50
C ALA A 83 11.81 14.74 0.80
N GLY A 84 11.70 13.43 1.06
CA GLY A 84 12.23 12.81 2.27
C GLY A 84 13.75 12.60 2.26
N ASN A 85 14.34 12.36 1.08
CA ASN A 85 15.76 12.04 0.96
C ASN A 85 16.60 13.18 0.38
N HIS A 86 16.08 13.97 -0.57
CA HIS A 86 16.86 14.96 -1.32
C HIS A 86 16.46 16.41 -1.01
N GLY A 87 15.68 16.65 0.04
CA GLY A 87 15.30 18.01 0.47
C GLY A 87 14.49 18.77 -0.58
N ARG A 88 13.70 18.07 -1.40
CA ARG A 88 12.86 18.71 -2.44
C ARG A 88 12.02 19.84 -1.84
N LYS A 89 12.13 21.03 -2.42
CA LYS A 89 11.51 22.25 -1.87
C LYS A 89 9.98 22.25 -1.92
N GLU A 90 9.36 21.58 -2.90
CA GLU A 90 7.90 21.59 -3.07
C GLU A 90 7.34 20.29 -3.65
N ILE A 91 6.23 19.85 -3.05
CA ILE A 91 5.35 18.82 -3.60
C ILE A 91 4.07 19.52 -4.09
N PRO A 92 3.70 19.41 -5.38
CA PRO A 92 2.54 20.11 -5.90
C PRO A 92 1.25 19.69 -5.20
N LYS A 93 0.55 20.63 -4.55
CA LYS A 93 -0.75 20.36 -3.86
C LYS A 93 -1.82 19.79 -4.79
N ARG A 94 -1.74 20.09 -6.08
CA ARG A 94 -2.59 19.52 -7.13
C ARG A 94 -2.47 18.00 -7.27
N LEU A 95 -1.43 17.39 -6.70
CA LEU A 95 -1.26 15.94 -6.68
C LEU A 95 -2.48 15.28 -6.04
N ILE A 96 -2.98 15.79 -4.90
CA ILE A 96 -4.11 15.22 -4.15
C ILE A 96 -5.36 15.04 -5.00
N PRO A 97 -5.98 16.10 -5.58
CA PRO A 97 -7.19 15.91 -6.37
C PRO A 97 -6.95 15.06 -7.63
N LEU A 98 -5.75 15.11 -8.21
CA LEU A 98 -5.41 14.30 -9.38
C LEU A 98 -5.34 12.80 -9.07
N ILE A 99 -4.64 12.41 -8.00
CA ILE A 99 -4.52 10.99 -7.61
C ILE A 99 -5.87 10.45 -7.12
N VAL A 100 -6.65 11.22 -6.37
CA VAL A 100 -7.99 10.81 -5.92
C VAL A 100 -8.90 10.53 -7.12
N PHE A 101 -9.05 11.50 -8.04
CA PHE A 101 -9.93 11.36 -9.20
C PHE A 101 -9.47 10.25 -10.15
N SER A 102 -8.16 10.16 -10.42
CA SER A 102 -7.65 9.15 -11.34
C SER A 102 -7.69 7.75 -10.76
N THR A 103 -7.47 7.56 -9.45
CA THR A 103 -7.68 6.26 -8.81
C THR A 103 -9.15 5.86 -8.80
N TRP A 104 -10.06 6.78 -8.51
CA TRP A 104 -11.50 6.55 -8.68
C TRP A 104 -11.84 6.10 -10.11
N LEU A 105 -11.30 6.77 -11.13
CA LEU A 105 -11.54 6.39 -12.51
C LEU A 105 -10.91 5.03 -12.86
N SER A 106 -9.68 4.75 -12.41
CA SER A 106 -9.03 3.44 -12.55
C SER A 106 -9.92 2.32 -12.00
N HIS A 107 -10.45 2.50 -10.79
CA HIS A 107 -11.31 1.50 -10.14
C HIS A 107 -12.66 1.34 -10.82
N LEU A 108 -13.30 2.45 -11.21
CA LEU A 108 -14.63 2.45 -11.86
C LEU A 108 -14.65 1.59 -13.13
N PHE A 109 -13.57 1.65 -13.91
CA PHE A 109 -13.46 0.92 -15.17
C PHE A 109 -12.69 -0.40 -15.04
N GLY A 110 -12.30 -0.78 -13.82
CA GLY A 110 -11.79 -2.12 -13.53
C GLY A 110 -10.27 -2.32 -13.58
N ALA A 111 -9.46 -1.25 -13.62
CA ALA A 111 -8.01 -1.39 -13.46
C ALA A 111 -7.68 -2.10 -12.13
N SER A 112 -6.76 -3.06 -12.15
CA SER A 112 -6.31 -3.75 -10.94
C SER A 112 -5.25 -2.90 -10.25
N VAL A 113 -5.68 -2.07 -9.30
CA VAL A 113 -4.82 -1.18 -8.52
C VAL A 113 -5.33 -1.09 -7.08
N GLY A 114 -4.46 -0.68 -6.17
CA GLY A 114 -4.69 -0.48 -4.74
C GLY A 114 -4.95 0.99 -4.38
N ARG A 115 -5.02 1.26 -3.07
CA ARG A 115 -5.42 2.59 -2.55
C ARG A 115 -4.47 3.19 -1.51
N GLU A 116 -3.66 2.39 -0.85
CA GLU A 116 -2.84 2.82 0.30
C GLU A 116 -1.70 3.73 -0.14
N GLY A 117 -1.07 3.45 -1.29
CA GLY A 117 -0.06 4.35 -1.88
C GLY A 117 -0.62 5.74 -2.21
N VAL A 118 -1.94 5.86 -2.46
CA VAL A 118 -2.61 7.15 -2.66
C VAL A 118 -2.75 7.87 -1.32
N ALA A 119 -3.19 7.18 -0.28
CA ALA A 119 -3.33 7.73 1.07
C ALA A 119 -1.98 8.26 1.62
N VAL A 120 -0.91 7.49 1.45
CA VAL A 120 0.46 7.91 1.82
C VAL A 120 0.87 9.18 1.07
N GLN A 121 0.52 9.31 -0.22
CA GLN A 121 0.79 10.52 -0.99
C GLN A 121 -0.05 11.72 -0.51
N ILE A 122 -1.34 11.52 -0.21
CA ILE A 122 -2.22 12.56 0.34
C ILE A 122 -1.62 13.10 1.64
N GLY A 123 -1.32 12.20 2.56
CA GLY A 123 -0.73 12.51 3.84
C GLY A 123 0.64 13.18 3.70
N GLY A 124 1.51 12.65 2.84
CA GLY A 124 2.82 13.24 2.55
C GLY A 124 2.75 14.66 1.99
N VAL A 125 1.83 14.94 1.05
CA VAL A 125 1.64 16.30 0.51
C VAL A 125 1.19 17.28 1.60
N ILE A 126 0.22 16.88 2.44
CA ILE A 126 -0.30 17.71 3.53
C ILE A 126 0.80 17.95 4.57
N GLY A 127 1.48 16.89 5.00
CA GLY A 127 2.57 16.93 5.97
C GLY A 127 3.73 17.80 5.51
N HIS A 128 4.19 17.63 4.26
CA HIS A 128 5.23 18.47 3.66
C HIS A 128 4.81 19.94 3.59
N THR A 129 3.55 20.20 3.20
CA THR A 129 3.02 21.57 3.08
C THR A 129 3.00 22.29 4.42
N ILE A 130 2.66 21.59 5.51
CA ILE A 130 2.66 22.14 6.86
C ILE A 130 4.10 22.28 7.36
N GLY A 131 4.93 21.24 7.16
CA GLY A 131 6.34 21.21 7.58
C GLY A 131 7.19 22.29 6.95
N LYS A 132 6.98 22.61 5.67
CA LYS A 132 7.67 23.71 4.99
C LYS A 132 7.40 25.09 5.61
N LYS A 133 6.26 25.27 6.30
CA LYS A 133 5.99 26.52 7.03
C LYS A 133 6.88 26.66 8.27
N LEU A 134 7.50 25.57 8.71
CA LEU A 134 8.53 25.58 9.75
C LEU A 134 9.89 25.82 9.08
N SER A 135 10.74 26.63 9.71
CA SER A 135 11.95 27.19 9.08
C SER A 135 13.11 26.19 8.86
N THR A 136 12.91 24.88 9.07
CA THR A 136 13.98 23.87 8.97
C THR A 136 13.60 22.70 8.08
N GLU A 137 14.58 22.20 7.31
CA GLU A 137 14.41 21.01 6.47
C GLU A 137 14.09 19.76 7.30
N GLU A 138 14.66 19.67 8.51
CA GLU A 138 14.36 18.60 9.46
C GLU A 138 12.88 18.58 9.85
N ALA A 139 12.27 19.74 10.13
CA ALA A 139 10.86 19.83 10.45
C ALA A 139 9.98 19.44 9.26
N ALA A 140 10.37 19.84 8.04
CA ALA A 140 9.69 19.43 6.83
C ALA A 140 9.72 17.91 6.64
N LYS A 141 10.86 17.27 6.88
CA LYS A 141 11.01 15.80 6.82
C LYS A 141 10.22 15.08 7.91
N ILE A 142 10.26 15.55 9.15
CA ILE A 142 9.50 14.97 10.27
C ILE A 142 7.99 15.04 9.98
N LEU A 143 7.48 16.19 9.52
CA LEU A 143 6.06 16.31 9.21
C LEU A 143 5.67 15.62 7.91
N LEU A 144 6.57 15.47 6.93
CA LEU A 144 6.35 14.60 5.77
C LEU A 144 6.08 13.16 6.23
N ILE A 145 6.96 12.59 7.06
CA ILE A 145 6.82 11.23 7.60
C ILE A 145 5.56 11.12 8.47
N THR A 146 5.30 12.11 9.32
CA THR A 146 4.08 12.18 10.14
C THR A 146 2.82 12.16 9.28
N GLY A 147 2.83 12.88 8.15
CA GLY A 147 1.75 12.89 7.19
C GLY A 147 1.59 11.56 6.48
N MET A 148 2.68 10.92 6.04
CA MET A 148 2.66 9.58 5.44
C MET A 148 2.04 8.55 6.39
N ALA A 149 2.42 8.59 7.68
CA ALA A 149 1.86 7.74 8.73
C ALA A 149 0.35 7.99 8.89
N ALA A 150 -0.06 9.25 9.04
CA ALA A 150 -1.47 9.62 9.12
C ALA A 150 -2.27 9.18 7.89
N GLY A 151 -1.71 9.27 6.68
CA GLY A 151 -2.38 8.84 5.45
C GLY A 151 -2.58 7.33 5.40
N PHE A 152 -1.54 6.56 5.72
CA PHE A 152 -1.67 5.10 5.79
C PHE A 152 -2.68 4.68 6.87
N ALA A 153 -2.57 5.25 8.08
CA ALA A 153 -3.48 4.94 9.19
C ALA A 153 -4.91 5.40 8.94
N GLY A 154 -5.10 6.57 8.31
CA GLY A 154 -6.41 7.12 8.00
C GLY A 154 -7.20 6.21 7.07
N LEU A 155 -6.55 5.55 6.11
CA LEU A 155 -7.24 4.64 5.20
C LEU A 155 -7.30 3.18 5.72
N PHE A 156 -6.29 2.71 6.45
CA PHE A 156 -6.17 1.31 6.86
C PHE A 156 -6.60 1.02 8.30
N GLN A 157 -6.67 2.06 9.14
CA GLN A 157 -6.95 1.99 10.58
C GLN A 157 -6.01 1.04 11.34
N THR A 158 -4.74 1.05 10.95
CA THR A 158 -3.61 0.35 11.61
C THR A 158 -2.57 1.38 12.04
N PRO A 159 -2.84 2.16 13.10
CA PRO A 159 -2.02 3.32 13.44
C PRO A 159 -0.58 2.96 13.82
N ILE A 160 -0.34 1.85 14.52
CA ILE A 160 1.02 1.44 14.90
C ILE A 160 1.81 1.04 13.66
N ALA A 161 1.21 0.18 12.81
CA ALA A 161 1.82 -0.24 11.56
C ALA A 161 2.16 0.92 10.64
N ALA A 162 1.24 1.88 10.51
CA ALA A 162 1.42 3.07 9.69
C ALA A 162 2.62 3.91 10.15
N SER A 163 2.77 4.10 11.46
CA SER A 163 3.87 4.89 12.02
C SER A 163 5.22 4.21 11.81
N PHE A 164 5.32 2.91 12.07
CA PHE A 164 6.56 2.16 11.84
C PHE A 164 6.92 2.04 10.37
N PHE A 165 5.92 1.82 9.51
CA PHE A 165 6.08 1.85 8.06
C PHE A 165 6.63 3.21 7.59
N ALA A 166 6.03 4.32 8.03
CA ALA A 166 6.43 5.64 7.55
C ALA A 166 7.87 6.04 7.96
N ILE A 167 8.33 5.65 9.17
CA ILE A 167 9.69 5.99 9.64
C ILE A 167 10.79 5.11 9.04
N GLU A 168 10.45 3.95 8.47
CA GLU A 168 11.41 3.03 7.84
C GLU A 168 11.43 3.11 6.30
N ILE A 169 10.32 3.51 5.66
CA ILE A 169 10.13 3.30 4.22
C ILE A 169 10.98 4.23 3.34
N LEU A 170 11.42 5.38 3.83
CA LEU A 170 12.14 6.37 3.02
C LEU A 170 13.54 5.92 2.61
N MET A 171 14.25 5.21 3.49
CA MET A 171 15.62 4.76 3.26
C MET A 171 15.83 3.40 3.93
N LEU A 172 16.16 2.40 3.11
CA LEU A 172 16.36 1.04 3.61
C LEU A 172 17.56 1.01 4.56
N GLY A 173 17.37 0.47 5.77
CA GLY A 173 18.41 0.39 6.80
C GLY A 173 18.50 1.61 7.72
N LYS A 174 17.66 2.64 7.54
CA LYS A 174 17.60 3.81 8.42
C LYS A 174 16.20 4.01 9.00
N ILE A 175 16.12 4.24 10.31
CA ILE A 175 14.88 4.57 11.01
C ILE A 175 14.90 6.03 11.43
N GLU A 176 13.91 6.81 11.00
CA GLU A 176 13.78 8.23 11.36
C GLU A 176 13.07 8.38 12.72
N TYR A 177 13.74 7.93 13.78
CA TYR A 177 13.17 7.84 15.14
C TYR A 177 12.62 9.18 15.69
N ARG A 178 13.18 10.32 15.25
CA ARG A 178 12.69 11.66 15.63
C ARG A 178 11.25 11.91 15.21
N ALA A 179 10.77 11.25 14.17
CA ALA A 179 9.39 11.36 13.70
C ALA A 179 8.41 10.38 14.38
N LEU A 180 8.89 9.44 15.21
CA LEU A 180 8.06 8.36 15.77
C LEU A 180 6.86 8.89 16.58
N ILE A 181 7.12 9.79 17.54
CA ILE A 181 6.05 10.33 18.41
C ILE A 181 4.99 11.11 17.62
N PRO A 182 5.32 12.12 16.79
CA PRO A 182 4.30 12.80 16.01
C PRO A 182 3.62 11.88 15.01
N ALA A 183 4.34 10.93 14.40
CA ALA A 183 3.75 9.93 13.50
C ALA A 183 2.72 9.05 14.22
N LEU A 184 3.02 8.57 15.44
CA LEU A 184 2.05 7.80 16.23
C LEU A 184 0.80 8.62 16.53
N VAL A 185 0.97 9.84 17.04
CA VAL A 185 -0.17 10.72 17.36
C VAL A 185 -1.03 10.97 16.11
N ALA A 186 -0.42 11.36 15.00
CA ALA A 186 -1.15 11.65 13.77
C ALA A 186 -1.83 10.40 13.20
N SER A 187 -1.19 9.23 13.25
CA SER A 187 -1.77 7.95 12.84
C SER A 187 -3.01 7.59 13.64
N TYR A 188 -2.95 7.64 14.98
CA TYR A 188 -4.10 7.36 15.83
C TYR A 188 -5.25 8.33 15.57
N VAL A 189 -4.95 9.64 15.50
CA VAL A 189 -5.98 10.64 15.22
C VAL A 189 -6.59 10.45 13.83
N ALA A 190 -5.80 10.15 12.80
CA ALA A 190 -6.32 9.90 11.45
C ALA A 190 -7.18 8.64 11.37
N SER A 191 -6.74 7.55 12.01
CA SER A 191 -7.48 6.29 12.11
C SER A 191 -8.84 6.50 12.79
N GLU A 192 -8.86 7.16 13.94
CA GLU A 192 -10.11 7.45 14.65
C GLU A 192 -11.00 8.40 13.84
N THR A 193 -10.42 9.44 13.24
CA THR A 193 -11.18 10.40 12.42
C THR A 193 -11.88 9.70 11.27
N SER A 194 -11.19 8.83 10.53
CA SER A 194 -11.79 8.12 9.41
C SER A 194 -12.83 7.10 9.86
N HIS A 195 -12.59 6.43 11.00
CA HIS A 195 -13.54 5.54 11.64
C HIS A 195 -14.85 6.25 11.99
N TYR A 196 -14.79 7.39 12.69
CA TYR A 196 -15.96 8.19 13.02
C TYR A 196 -16.70 8.74 11.80
N LEU A 197 -15.99 8.95 10.68
CA LEU A 197 -16.57 9.35 9.40
C LEU A 197 -17.16 8.18 8.59
N GLY A 198 -17.21 6.98 9.18
CA GLY A 198 -17.87 5.80 8.62
C GLY A 198 -17.03 5.03 7.61
N LEU A 199 -15.70 5.11 7.70
CA LEU A 199 -14.82 4.21 6.97
C LEU A 199 -14.61 2.93 7.81
N GLU A 200 -14.92 1.77 7.23
CA GLU A 200 -14.72 0.49 7.89
C GLU A 200 -13.31 -0.07 7.66
N LYS A 201 -12.78 -0.76 8.68
CA LYS A 201 -11.51 -1.47 8.60
C LYS A 201 -11.71 -2.95 8.34
N PHE A 202 -10.75 -3.57 7.64
CA PHE A 202 -10.64 -5.01 7.60
C PHE A 202 -9.90 -5.48 8.86
N SER A 203 -10.49 -6.41 9.60
CA SER A 203 -9.89 -7.06 10.76
C SER A 203 -10.38 -8.49 10.83
N PHE A 204 -9.50 -9.42 11.18
CA PHE A 204 -9.82 -10.83 11.28
C PHE A 204 -8.97 -11.47 12.38
N HIS A 205 -9.56 -11.79 13.53
CA HIS A 205 -8.80 -12.36 14.63
C HIS A 205 -8.44 -13.83 14.37
N ILE A 206 -7.15 -14.16 14.33
CA ILE A 206 -6.69 -15.54 14.16
C ILE A 206 -6.71 -16.25 15.50
N SER A 207 -7.52 -17.30 15.59
CA SER A 207 -7.61 -18.15 16.78
C SER A 207 -6.87 -19.48 16.65
N SER A 208 -6.39 -19.81 15.45
CA SER A 208 -5.68 -21.07 15.18
C SER A 208 -4.23 -20.99 15.68
N SER A 209 -3.79 -22.00 16.40
CA SER A 209 -2.38 -22.22 16.74
C SER A 209 -1.77 -23.32 15.86
N ILE A 210 -0.45 -23.28 15.72
CA ILE A 210 0.32 -24.35 15.07
C ILE A 210 1.24 -24.99 16.09
N GLN A 211 1.20 -26.32 16.17
CA GLN A 211 2.21 -27.09 16.88
C GLN A 211 3.49 -27.15 16.03
N ILE A 212 4.59 -26.68 16.59
CA ILE A 212 5.89 -26.63 15.90
C ILE A 212 6.56 -27.99 16.03
N GLU A 213 6.31 -28.84 15.05
CA GLU A 213 7.03 -30.09 14.83
C GLU A 213 8.04 -29.94 13.69
N PRO A 214 9.09 -30.78 13.59
CA PRO A 214 10.10 -30.68 12.53
C PRO A 214 9.50 -30.66 11.10
N VAL A 215 8.48 -31.46 10.84
CA VAL A 215 7.79 -31.50 9.54
C VAL A 215 7.04 -30.19 9.28
N THR A 216 6.34 -29.67 10.29
CA THR A 216 5.63 -28.39 10.21
C THR A 216 6.61 -27.24 9.98
N LEU A 217 7.76 -27.26 10.63
CA LEU A 217 8.82 -26.27 10.43
C LEU A 217 9.33 -26.26 8.98
N LEU A 218 9.55 -27.43 8.38
CA LEU A 218 9.95 -27.53 6.97
C LEU A 218 8.86 -26.99 6.03
N LYS A 219 7.59 -27.27 6.32
CA LYS A 219 6.45 -26.71 5.56
C LYS A 219 6.41 -25.18 5.68
N LEU A 220 6.57 -24.62 6.89
CA LEU A 220 6.59 -23.18 7.11
C LEU A 220 7.79 -22.49 6.45
N LEU A 221 8.95 -23.14 6.45
CA LEU A 221 10.13 -22.67 5.72
C LEU A 221 9.86 -22.61 4.22
N PHE A 222 9.27 -23.66 3.65
CA PHE A 222 8.88 -23.68 2.25
C PHE A 222 7.88 -22.56 1.92
N VAL A 223 6.85 -22.37 2.75
CA VAL A 223 5.87 -21.28 2.62
C VAL A 223 6.54 -19.91 2.65
N ALA A 224 7.46 -19.69 3.58
CA ALA A 224 8.20 -18.44 3.70
C ALA A 224 9.04 -18.13 2.45
N ILE A 225 9.71 -19.16 1.90
CA ILE A 225 10.46 -19.05 0.64
C ILE A 225 9.52 -18.67 -0.50
N CYS A 226 8.37 -19.31 -0.63
CA CYS A 226 7.38 -18.96 -1.66
C CYS A 226 6.91 -17.51 -1.53
N PHE A 227 6.58 -17.04 -0.33
CA PHE A 227 6.15 -15.65 -0.12
C PHE A 227 7.25 -14.63 -0.48
N GLY A 228 8.49 -14.88 -0.06
CA GLY A 228 9.62 -14.02 -0.41
C GLY A 228 9.87 -13.96 -1.92
N LEU A 229 9.85 -15.11 -2.60
CA LEU A 229 10.02 -15.19 -4.05
C LEU A 229 8.88 -14.50 -4.81
N VAL A 230 7.63 -14.60 -4.34
CA VAL A 230 6.48 -13.93 -4.98
C VAL A 230 6.50 -12.42 -4.75
N GLY A 231 6.92 -11.96 -3.56
CA GLY A 231 7.19 -10.55 -3.31
C GLY A 231 8.25 -9.99 -4.26
N ARG A 232 9.36 -10.72 -4.43
CA ARG A 232 10.41 -10.40 -5.42
C ARG A 232 9.90 -10.39 -6.84
N LEU A 233 9.14 -11.43 -7.21
CA LEU A 233 8.55 -11.56 -8.53
C LEU A 233 7.68 -10.35 -8.84
N PHE A 234 6.85 -9.89 -7.90
CA PHE A 234 6.02 -8.71 -8.08
C PHE A 234 6.89 -7.45 -8.29
N ALA A 235 7.85 -7.18 -7.40
CA ALA A 235 8.70 -6.00 -7.47
C ALA A 235 9.52 -5.93 -8.77
N VAL A 236 10.20 -7.02 -9.12
CA VAL A 236 11.03 -7.11 -10.33
C VAL A 236 10.17 -7.03 -11.59
N SER A 237 9.03 -7.74 -11.62
CA SER A 237 8.14 -7.73 -12.78
C SER A 237 7.51 -6.36 -13.00
N LEU A 238 7.15 -5.65 -11.93
CA LEU A 238 6.62 -4.29 -12.00
C LEU A 238 7.66 -3.32 -12.57
N ALA A 239 8.88 -3.33 -12.04
CA ALA A 239 9.97 -2.47 -12.52
C ALA A 239 10.30 -2.77 -13.99
N PHE A 240 10.45 -4.06 -14.33
CA PHE A 240 10.72 -4.51 -15.69
C PHE A 240 9.62 -4.12 -16.67
N MET A 241 8.36 -4.34 -16.32
CA MET A 241 7.23 -4.04 -17.21
C MET A 241 7.03 -2.53 -17.38
N LYS A 242 7.15 -1.73 -16.31
CA LYS A 242 7.15 -0.26 -16.40
C LYS A 242 8.19 0.22 -17.41
N ALA A 243 9.44 -0.25 -17.30
CA ALA A 243 10.52 0.14 -18.20
C ALA A 243 10.32 -0.37 -19.64
N LYS A 244 9.99 -1.65 -19.81
CA LYS A 244 9.86 -2.30 -21.12
C LYS A 244 8.70 -1.74 -21.93
N VAL A 245 7.53 -1.55 -21.31
CA VAL A 245 6.37 -1.00 -22.00
C VAL A 245 6.59 0.48 -22.32
N ALA A 246 7.21 1.25 -21.42
CA ALA A 246 7.56 2.64 -21.72
C ALA A 246 8.56 2.80 -22.88
N LYS A 247 9.52 1.87 -23.00
CA LYS A 247 10.47 1.84 -24.12
C LYS A 247 9.82 1.37 -25.43
N LYS A 248 8.94 0.37 -25.38
CA LYS A 248 8.30 -0.19 -26.59
C LYS A 248 7.16 0.69 -27.13
N ILE A 249 6.45 1.37 -26.24
CA ILE A 249 5.33 2.26 -26.57
C ILE A 249 5.59 3.60 -25.87
N GLU A 250 6.38 4.44 -26.53
CA GLU A 250 6.84 5.73 -25.98
C GLU A 250 5.68 6.70 -25.74
N ASN A 251 4.68 6.70 -26.63
CA ASN A 251 3.51 7.57 -26.50
C ASN A 251 2.60 7.04 -25.37
N PRO A 252 2.43 7.76 -24.24
CA PRO A 252 1.65 7.28 -23.12
C PRO A 252 0.16 7.15 -23.41
N TYR A 253 -0.38 7.90 -24.39
CA TYR A 253 -1.78 7.74 -24.81
C TYR A 253 -1.99 6.39 -25.50
N GLN A 254 -1.11 6.03 -26.44
CA GLN A 254 -1.15 4.72 -27.10
C GLN A 254 -0.90 3.60 -26.10
N ARG A 255 0.06 3.78 -25.20
CA ARG A 255 0.40 2.80 -24.16
C ARG A 255 -0.81 2.47 -23.28
N ILE A 256 -1.43 3.47 -22.67
CA ILE A 256 -2.54 3.23 -21.75
C ILE A 256 -3.78 2.70 -22.47
N LEU A 257 -4.03 3.13 -23.72
CA LEU A 257 -5.15 2.64 -24.51
C LEU A 257 -4.98 1.17 -24.88
N LEU A 258 -3.83 0.80 -25.45
CA LEU A 258 -3.57 -0.57 -25.90
C LEU A 258 -3.56 -1.55 -24.73
N LEU A 259 -2.85 -1.23 -23.64
CA LEU A 259 -2.87 -2.09 -22.46
C LEU A 259 -4.24 -2.09 -21.79
N GLY A 260 -4.96 -0.97 -21.78
CA GLY A 260 -6.33 -0.90 -21.26
C GLY A 260 -7.30 -1.81 -22.03
N ILE A 261 -7.18 -1.88 -23.36
CA ILE A 261 -7.94 -2.83 -24.20
C ILE A 261 -7.58 -4.27 -23.84
N VAL A 262 -6.29 -4.61 -23.77
CA VAL A 262 -5.84 -5.97 -23.39
C VAL A 262 -6.34 -6.35 -22.00
N LEU A 263 -6.24 -5.44 -21.02
CA LEU A 263 -6.75 -5.64 -19.66
C LEU A 263 -8.26 -5.84 -19.66
N SER A 264 -9.02 -5.03 -20.40
CA SER A 264 -10.48 -5.16 -20.46
C SER A 264 -10.91 -6.52 -21.03
N ILE A 265 -10.29 -6.98 -22.12
CA ILE A 265 -10.56 -8.29 -22.72
C ILE A 265 -10.18 -9.40 -21.73
N GLY A 266 -8.99 -9.31 -21.11
CA GLY A 266 -8.53 -10.30 -20.14
C GLY A 266 -9.46 -10.42 -18.94
N LEU A 267 -9.93 -9.31 -18.38
CA LEU A 267 -10.88 -9.30 -17.27
C LEU A 267 -12.21 -9.95 -17.70
N LEU A 268 -12.81 -9.49 -18.79
CA LEU A 268 -14.09 -10.02 -19.28
C LEU A 268 -14.06 -11.53 -19.57
N LEU A 269 -12.93 -12.05 -20.09
CA LEU A 269 -12.78 -13.48 -20.39
C LEU A 269 -12.39 -14.33 -19.19
N ILE A 270 -11.70 -13.76 -18.19
CA ILE A 270 -11.13 -14.49 -17.05
C ILE A 270 -11.81 -14.05 -15.76
N HIS A 271 -12.95 -14.66 -15.45
CA HIS A 271 -13.74 -14.43 -14.24
C HIS A 271 -14.27 -12.99 -14.07
N LEU A 272 -14.54 -12.30 -15.19
CA LEU A 272 -15.17 -10.98 -15.27
C LEU A 272 -14.44 -9.88 -14.46
N ASP A 273 -14.91 -9.57 -13.27
CA ASP A 273 -14.40 -8.51 -12.40
C ASP A 273 -13.59 -9.04 -11.22
N ARG A 274 -13.42 -10.37 -11.10
CA ARG A 274 -12.74 -11.02 -9.96
C ARG A 274 -11.36 -10.43 -9.64
N TYR A 275 -10.59 -10.03 -10.66
CA TYR A 275 -9.25 -9.46 -10.49
C TYR A 275 -9.21 -7.93 -10.66
N ALA A 276 -10.35 -7.29 -10.91
CA ALA A 276 -10.46 -5.84 -11.05
C ALA A 276 -10.38 -5.11 -9.70
N GLY A 277 -9.91 -3.86 -9.71
CA GLY A 277 -9.81 -3.01 -8.51
C GLY A 277 -8.90 -3.57 -7.42
N LEU A 278 -9.34 -3.43 -6.15
CA LEU A 278 -8.51 -3.65 -4.97
C LEU A 278 -8.05 -5.10 -4.80
N GLY A 279 -8.95 -6.06 -5.01
CA GLY A 279 -8.77 -7.47 -4.58
C GLY A 279 -9.29 -7.77 -3.18
N THR A 280 -10.12 -6.90 -2.59
CA THR A 280 -10.78 -7.12 -1.30
C THR A 280 -11.70 -8.34 -1.30
N ASN A 281 -12.27 -8.68 -2.45
CA ASN A 281 -13.00 -9.93 -2.66
C ASN A 281 -12.11 -11.17 -2.42
N LEU A 282 -10.89 -11.19 -2.95
CA LEU A 282 -9.94 -12.29 -2.72
C LEU A 282 -9.52 -12.36 -1.25
N ILE A 283 -9.26 -11.20 -0.63
CA ILE A 283 -8.96 -11.14 0.82
C ILE A 283 -10.13 -11.70 1.62
N ALA A 284 -11.35 -11.21 1.41
CA ALA A 284 -12.53 -11.65 2.14
C ALA A 284 -12.79 -13.15 1.97
N GLN A 285 -12.64 -13.68 0.74
CA GLN A 285 -12.80 -15.10 0.44
C GLN A 285 -11.73 -15.97 1.11
N SER A 286 -10.50 -15.47 1.26
CA SER A 286 -9.43 -16.19 1.96
C SER A 286 -9.67 -16.40 3.46
N PHE A 287 -10.44 -15.51 4.11
CA PHE A 287 -10.65 -15.55 5.57
C PHE A 287 -12.07 -15.97 5.98
N HIS A 288 -13.07 -15.85 5.10
CA HIS A 288 -14.46 -16.17 5.41
C HIS A 288 -14.98 -17.40 4.64
N GLY A 289 -14.09 -18.36 4.33
CA GLY A 289 -14.47 -19.65 3.71
C GLY A 289 -14.98 -19.54 2.27
N GLY A 290 -14.54 -18.54 1.52
CA GLY A 290 -14.90 -18.36 0.12
C GLY A 290 -14.08 -19.23 -0.84
N SER A 291 -14.51 -19.31 -2.10
CA SER A 291 -13.79 -20.05 -3.14
C SER A 291 -12.55 -19.29 -3.61
N ILE A 292 -11.36 -19.85 -3.37
CA ILE A 292 -10.09 -19.38 -3.92
C ILE A 292 -9.55 -20.45 -4.88
N ASN A 293 -9.25 -20.04 -6.11
CA ASN A 293 -8.57 -20.90 -7.08
C ASN A 293 -7.05 -20.84 -6.84
N GLY A 294 -6.35 -21.96 -7.06
CA GLY A 294 -4.90 -22.05 -6.87
C GLY A 294 -4.05 -21.09 -7.72
N TYR A 295 -4.65 -20.49 -8.76
CA TYR A 295 -4.02 -19.52 -9.67
C TYR A 295 -4.46 -18.06 -9.43
N ASP A 296 -5.35 -17.78 -8.47
CA ASP A 296 -5.89 -16.43 -8.23
C ASP A 296 -4.78 -15.40 -7.92
N TRP A 297 -3.79 -15.80 -7.12
CA TRP A 297 -2.65 -14.95 -6.76
C TRP A 297 -1.83 -14.54 -8.00
N LEU A 298 -1.66 -15.46 -8.95
CA LEU A 298 -0.87 -15.23 -10.15
C LEU A 298 -1.61 -14.30 -11.12
N LEU A 299 -2.91 -14.53 -11.32
CA LEU A 299 -3.72 -13.65 -12.15
C LEU A 299 -3.80 -12.24 -11.55
N LYS A 300 -4.02 -12.13 -10.23
CA LYS A 300 -4.04 -10.83 -9.56
C LYS A 300 -2.71 -10.09 -9.70
N LEU A 301 -1.58 -10.79 -9.60
CA LEU A 301 -0.25 -10.24 -9.86
C LEU A 301 -0.14 -9.71 -11.30
N ILE A 302 -0.49 -10.52 -12.30
CA ILE A 302 -0.38 -10.15 -13.72
C ILE A 302 -1.23 -8.92 -14.04
N PHE A 303 -2.52 -8.93 -13.65
CA PHE A 303 -3.42 -7.81 -13.91
C PHE A 303 -2.95 -6.52 -13.22
N THR A 304 -2.41 -6.62 -12.00
CA THR A 304 -1.90 -5.45 -11.27
C THR A 304 -0.64 -4.88 -11.92
N VAL A 305 0.35 -5.74 -12.23
CA VAL A 305 1.59 -5.32 -12.89
C VAL A 305 1.30 -4.66 -14.23
N LEU A 306 0.40 -5.23 -15.04
CA LEU A 306 0.02 -4.67 -16.33
C LEU A 306 -0.75 -3.35 -16.20
N SER A 307 -1.71 -3.26 -15.25
CA SER A 307 -2.47 -2.03 -15.00
C SER A 307 -1.56 -0.86 -14.66
N ILE A 308 -0.63 -1.07 -13.73
CA ILE A 308 0.27 -0.01 -13.27
C ILE A 308 1.32 0.32 -14.33
N SER A 309 1.82 -0.69 -15.07
CA SER A 309 2.77 -0.47 -16.17
C SER A 309 2.15 0.28 -17.36
N ALA A 310 0.82 0.16 -17.55
CA ALA A 310 0.08 0.95 -18.54
C ALA A 310 0.04 2.44 -18.17
N GLY A 311 0.02 2.75 -16.87
CA GLY A 311 -0.06 4.11 -16.32
C GLY A 311 -1.35 4.41 -15.56
N PHE A 312 -2.18 3.40 -15.26
CA PHE A 312 -3.34 3.57 -14.37
C PHE A 312 -2.88 4.00 -12.97
N GLN A 313 -3.62 4.93 -12.37
CA GLN A 313 -3.28 5.51 -11.08
C GLN A 313 -3.92 4.72 -9.95
N GLY A 314 -3.17 4.51 -8.88
CA GLY A 314 -3.52 3.72 -7.69
C GLY A 314 -2.26 3.15 -7.06
N GLY A 315 -2.35 2.62 -5.86
CA GLY A 315 -1.24 1.95 -5.18
C GLY A 315 -1.08 0.48 -5.59
N GLU A 316 -0.09 -0.20 -5.02
CA GLU A 316 0.15 -1.64 -5.21
C GLU A 316 -0.22 -2.48 -3.98
N VAL A 317 -0.47 -1.82 -2.85
CA VAL A 317 -0.50 -2.45 -1.52
C VAL A 317 -1.69 -3.40 -1.31
N THR A 318 -2.95 -2.98 -1.53
CA THR A 318 -4.09 -3.92 -1.43
C THR A 318 -3.96 -5.13 -2.36
N PRO A 319 -3.54 -4.99 -3.63
CA PRO A 319 -3.25 -6.13 -4.48
C PRO A 319 -2.20 -7.09 -3.90
N LEU A 320 -1.13 -6.60 -3.27
CA LEU A 320 -0.14 -7.46 -2.60
C LEU A 320 -0.78 -8.28 -1.47
N PHE A 321 -1.67 -7.69 -0.69
CA PHE A 321 -2.44 -8.39 0.33
C PHE A 321 -3.34 -9.49 -0.26
N ALA A 322 -4.01 -9.20 -1.38
CA ALA A 322 -4.84 -10.16 -2.09
C ALA A 322 -4.01 -11.33 -2.67
N ILE A 323 -2.85 -11.04 -3.26
CA ILE A 323 -1.89 -12.02 -3.78
C ILE A 323 -1.39 -12.91 -2.62
N GLY A 324 -1.00 -12.29 -1.50
CA GLY A 324 -0.56 -12.99 -0.29
C GLY A 324 -1.61 -13.91 0.31
N SER A 325 -2.83 -13.39 0.49
CA SER A 325 -3.93 -14.16 1.08
C SER A 325 -4.31 -15.36 0.21
N SER A 326 -4.46 -15.14 -1.10
CA SER A 326 -4.87 -16.20 -2.04
C SER A 326 -3.78 -17.26 -2.25
N LEU A 327 -2.51 -16.87 -2.31
CA LEU A 327 -1.40 -17.83 -2.33
C LEU A 327 -1.32 -18.60 -1.00
N GLY A 328 -1.51 -17.91 0.13
CA GLY A 328 -1.50 -18.53 1.45
C GLY A 328 -2.57 -19.60 1.59
N VAL A 329 -3.81 -19.33 1.14
CA VAL A 329 -4.87 -20.35 1.08
C VAL A 329 -4.43 -21.56 0.25
N THR A 330 -3.88 -21.32 -0.94
CA THR A 330 -3.44 -22.38 -1.85
C THR A 330 -2.37 -23.27 -1.21
N LEU A 331 -1.35 -22.67 -0.61
CA LEU A 331 -0.28 -23.40 0.07
C LEU A 331 -0.76 -24.12 1.32
N ALA A 332 -1.68 -23.52 2.08
CA ALA A 332 -2.24 -24.12 3.28
C ALA A 332 -3.01 -25.40 2.96
N LEU A 333 -3.87 -25.37 1.93
CA LEU A 333 -4.64 -26.53 1.48
C LEU A 333 -3.70 -27.63 0.96
N TRP A 334 -2.67 -27.27 0.21
CA TRP A 334 -1.72 -28.25 -0.33
C TRP A 334 -0.85 -28.91 0.75
N LEU A 335 -0.45 -28.15 1.77
CA LEU A 335 0.45 -28.62 2.82
C LEU A 335 -0.27 -29.14 4.07
N GLY A 336 -1.60 -29.02 4.13
CA GLY A 336 -2.41 -29.36 5.31
C GLY A 336 -2.09 -28.48 6.52
N LEU A 337 -1.96 -27.17 6.31
CA LEU A 337 -1.74 -26.16 7.35
C LEU A 337 -3.03 -25.36 7.61
N PRO A 338 -3.17 -24.67 8.77
CA PRO A 338 -4.32 -23.81 9.03
C PRO A 338 -4.44 -22.70 7.98
N VAL A 339 -5.58 -22.66 7.29
CA VAL A 339 -5.78 -21.83 6.09
C VAL A 339 -5.67 -20.35 6.41
N GLU A 340 -6.38 -19.90 7.44
CA GLU A 340 -6.44 -18.49 7.83
C GLU A 340 -5.08 -17.98 8.30
N LEU A 341 -4.32 -18.79 9.04
CA LEU A 341 -2.99 -18.41 9.52
C LEU A 341 -1.97 -18.26 8.39
N ILE A 342 -1.96 -19.18 7.43
CA ILE A 342 -1.04 -19.10 6.29
C ILE A 342 -1.50 -18.02 5.30
N ALA A 343 -2.80 -17.78 5.14
CA ALA A 343 -3.33 -16.65 4.38
C ALA A 343 -2.88 -15.31 4.99
N ALA A 344 -2.97 -15.15 6.31
CA ALA A 344 -2.47 -13.98 7.01
C ALA A 344 -0.94 -13.84 6.95
N ALA A 345 -0.22 -14.95 7.08
CA ALA A 345 1.23 -14.95 6.88
C ALA A 345 1.58 -14.48 5.47
N GLY A 346 0.85 -14.92 4.44
CA GLY A 346 1.04 -14.48 3.06
C GLY A 346 0.70 -13.00 2.86
N TYR A 347 -0.42 -12.56 3.41
CA TYR A 347 -0.86 -11.15 3.43
C TYR A 347 0.29 -10.24 3.88
N VAL A 348 0.91 -10.55 5.02
CA VAL A 348 1.96 -9.72 5.63
C VAL A 348 3.32 -9.93 4.97
N SER A 349 3.70 -11.17 4.69
CA SER A 349 5.04 -11.53 4.20
C SER A 349 5.29 -11.07 2.77
N ILE A 350 4.30 -11.21 1.87
CA ILE A 350 4.45 -10.73 0.48
C ILE A 350 4.51 -9.20 0.45
N PHE A 351 3.71 -8.53 1.28
CA PHE A 351 3.81 -7.09 1.44
C PHE A 351 5.21 -6.70 1.92
N SER A 352 5.68 -7.25 3.04
CA SER A 352 7.02 -7.01 3.59
C SER A 352 8.13 -7.21 2.57
N ALA A 353 8.10 -8.33 1.85
CA ALA A 353 9.06 -8.64 0.80
C ALA A 353 9.01 -7.62 -0.34
N ALA A 354 7.83 -7.33 -0.89
CA ALA A 354 7.69 -6.44 -2.04
C ALA A 354 8.02 -4.97 -1.72
N THR A 355 7.82 -4.51 -0.49
CA THR A 355 8.10 -3.12 -0.06
C THR A 355 9.46 -2.92 0.58
N ASN A 356 10.21 -4.00 0.84
CA ASN A 356 11.37 -4.01 1.73
C ASN A 356 11.10 -3.25 3.04
N SER A 357 9.97 -3.52 3.69
CA SER A 357 9.64 -2.96 5.01
C SER A 357 9.59 -4.08 6.04
N TYR A 358 10.04 -3.84 7.27
CA TYR A 358 10.14 -4.88 8.30
C TYR A 358 9.21 -4.60 9.48
N PHE A 359 9.29 -3.42 10.11
CA PHE A 359 8.52 -3.13 11.31
C PHE A 359 7.05 -2.86 11.02
N GLY A 360 6.73 -2.11 9.96
CA GLY A 360 5.35 -1.86 9.55
C GLY A 360 4.54 -3.14 9.41
N PRO A 361 4.98 -4.12 8.59
CA PRO A 361 4.30 -5.40 8.43
C PRO A 361 4.10 -6.21 9.72
N ILE A 362 5.03 -6.19 10.68
CA ILE A 362 4.85 -6.85 11.98
C ILE A 362 3.61 -6.32 12.69
N PHE A 363 3.45 -5.01 12.70
CA PHE A 363 2.28 -4.39 13.32
C PHE A 363 1.03 -4.50 12.45
N ILE A 364 1.13 -4.65 11.13
CA ILE A 364 -0.01 -5.07 10.29
C ILE A 364 -0.52 -6.44 10.77
N ALA A 365 0.39 -7.40 11.01
CA ALA A 365 0.00 -8.70 11.57
C ALA A 365 -0.75 -8.54 12.90
N ALA A 366 -0.22 -7.72 13.80
CA ALA A 366 -0.82 -7.47 15.10
C ALA A 366 -2.20 -6.78 15.03
N GLU A 367 -2.32 -5.69 14.27
CA GLU A 367 -3.51 -4.84 14.25
C GLU A 367 -4.63 -5.40 13.35
N VAL A 368 -4.29 -6.16 12.30
CA VAL A 368 -5.27 -6.80 11.42
C VAL A 368 -5.67 -8.17 11.94
N PHE A 369 -4.68 -8.98 12.37
CA PHE A 369 -4.88 -10.40 12.66
C PHE A 369 -4.83 -10.79 14.13
N GLY A 370 -4.51 -9.84 15.02
CA GLY A 370 -4.38 -10.05 16.46
C GLY A 370 -2.92 -10.24 16.89
N PHE A 371 -2.55 -9.71 18.05
CA PHE A 371 -1.17 -9.75 18.58
C PHE A 371 -0.65 -11.18 18.78
N ASP A 372 -1.53 -12.12 19.12
CA ASP A 372 -1.16 -13.53 19.32
C ASP A 372 -0.71 -14.20 18.02
N SER A 373 -1.15 -13.72 16.86
CA SER A 373 -0.75 -14.26 15.55
C SER A 373 0.70 -13.92 15.19
N VAL A 374 1.26 -12.85 15.76
CA VAL A 374 2.58 -12.32 15.41
C VAL A 374 3.67 -13.36 15.65
N GLN A 375 3.58 -14.15 16.72
CA GLN A 375 4.57 -15.18 17.05
C GLN A 375 4.73 -16.24 15.94
N TYR A 376 3.67 -16.50 15.17
CA TYR A 376 3.67 -17.47 14.08
C TYR A 376 4.00 -16.83 12.72
N ILE A 377 3.51 -15.61 12.49
CA ILE A 377 3.72 -14.89 11.23
C ILE A 377 5.14 -14.32 11.12
N LEU A 378 5.70 -13.82 12.23
CA LEU A 378 6.99 -13.13 12.25
C LEU A 378 8.13 -13.98 11.66
N PRO A 379 8.36 -15.26 12.04
CA PRO A 379 9.42 -16.07 11.45
C PRO A 379 9.27 -16.26 9.93
N ILE A 380 8.04 -16.46 9.45
CA ILE A 380 7.73 -16.63 8.02
C ILE A 380 8.05 -15.33 7.28
N MET A 381 7.61 -14.20 7.84
CA MET A 381 7.82 -12.87 7.29
C MET A 381 9.30 -12.50 7.23
N THR A 382 10.06 -12.78 8.30
CA THR A 382 11.50 -12.51 8.35
C THR A 382 12.26 -13.26 7.25
N ILE A 383 11.95 -14.54 7.04
CA ILE A 383 12.57 -15.33 5.96
C ILE A 383 12.16 -14.77 4.59
N ALA A 384 10.89 -14.45 4.38
CA ALA A 384 10.40 -13.86 3.13
C ALA A 384 11.08 -12.52 2.81
N TYR A 385 11.26 -11.65 3.81
CA TYR A 385 11.96 -10.37 3.70
C TYR A 385 13.41 -10.56 3.23
N VAL A 386 14.15 -11.51 3.82
CA VAL A 386 15.55 -11.79 3.45
C VAL A 386 15.66 -12.33 2.03
N ILE A 387 14.78 -13.26 1.64
CA ILE A 387 14.80 -13.93 0.33
C ILE A 387 14.52 -12.96 -0.83
N ASN A 388 13.78 -11.89 -0.57
CA ASN A 388 13.46 -10.91 -1.59
C ASN A 388 14.72 -10.28 -2.24
N GLY A 389 15.86 -10.25 -1.54
CA GLY A 389 17.14 -9.78 -2.09
C GLY A 389 17.08 -8.31 -2.50
N ASN A 390 16.51 -7.47 -1.63
CA ASN A 390 16.37 -6.01 -1.75
C ASN A 390 15.61 -5.50 -2.99
N ALA A 391 14.81 -6.33 -3.67
CA ALA A 391 13.95 -5.86 -4.76
C ALA A 391 12.69 -5.17 -4.24
N SER A 392 12.57 -3.84 -4.35
CA SER A 392 11.41 -3.09 -3.86
C SER A 392 10.51 -2.59 -4.99
N ILE A 393 9.21 -2.47 -4.71
CA ILE A 393 8.26 -1.72 -5.55
C ILE A 393 8.53 -0.20 -5.50
N TYR A 394 9.22 0.27 -4.47
CA TYR A 394 9.61 1.66 -4.30
C TYR A 394 11.05 1.86 -4.79
N ALA A 395 11.32 3.04 -5.36
CA ALA A 395 12.68 3.48 -5.67
C ALA A 395 13.38 3.97 -4.39
N GLN A 396 13.48 3.09 -3.41
CA GLN A 396 14.14 3.34 -2.14
C GLN A 396 15.65 3.45 -2.35
N GLU A 397 16.25 4.42 -1.67
CA GLU A 397 17.69 4.41 -1.48
C GLU A 397 18.05 3.34 -0.45
N VAL A 398 19.07 2.56 -0.76
CA VAL A 398 19.65 1.59 0.16
C VAL A 398 20.76 2.29 0.92
N LEU A 399 20.73 2.25 2.25
CA LEU A 399 21.86 2.65 3.06
C LEU A 399 23.00 1.66 2.76
N ASN A 400 23.95 2.08 1.94
CA ASN A 400 25.20 1.34 1.75
C ASN A 400 26.00 1.45 3.04
N LEU A 401 25.76 0.50 3.95
CA LEU A 401 26.73 0.18 4.99
C LEU A 401 27.84 -0.58 4.27
N GLU A 402 28.89 0.11 3.83
CA GLU A 402 30.19 -0.55 3.68
C GLU A 402 30.50 -1.17 5.05
N MET A 403 30.34 -2.49 5.16
CA MET A 403 30.85 -3.27 6.29
C MET A 403 32.28 -3.70 6.01
#